data_AF-A0A7L0NWK4-F1
#
_entry.id   AF-A0A7L0NWK4-F1
#
_cell.length_a   1.000
_cell.length_b   1.000
_cell.length_c   1.000
_cell.angle_alpha   90.00
_cell.angle_beta   90.00
_cell.angle_gamma   90.00
#
_symmetry.space_group_name_H-M   'P 1'
#
loop_
_entity.id
_entity.type
_entity.pdbx_description
1 polymer ?
#
loop_
_entity_poly.entity_id
_entity_poly.type
_entity_poly.pdbx_seq_one_letter_code
_entity_poly.pdbx_strand_id
1 'polypeptide(L)'
;RNWSPGRARHMNASRRACLVARFGFIYAQERFDAQALLRTYSTDMETVQRIIYAAAVESFYAGKMAYWKFKMRVKEALSLSHMGPESLEDAVLDYIVCHKDAYDVHASVKEVICSMNINPKISFPPEVDFIVLTPLIQELCCLAFSMQTLVPPLDIAFGIDGELFNEKKYYRSSDSDFTAAFVAYHVWPALVEDGVVIVKGEVVTRR
;
A
#
# COMPACT_ATOMS: atom_id res chain seq x y z
N ARG A 1 11.82 7.80 30.38
CA ARG A 1 12.38 8.76 29.40
C ARG A 1 11.26 9.72 29.03
N ASN A 2 11.36 11.02 29.36
CA ASN A 2 10.31 11.99 29.03
C ASN A 2 10.32 12.31 27.53
N TRP A 3 9.25 11.94 26.82
CA TRP A 3 9.02 12.30 25.43
C TRP A 3 8.37 13.69 25.37
N SER A 4 9.16 14.71 25.06
CA SER A 4 8.63 16.06 24.83
C SER A 4 7.79 16.08 23.53
N PRO A 5 6.57 16.67 23.51
CA PRO A 5 5.64 16.62 22.38
C PRO A 5 6.21 17.07 21.03
N GLY A 6 7.11 18.07 21.03
CA GLY A 6 7.79 18.53 19.81
C GLY A 6 8.72 17.49 19.17
N ARG A 7 9.35 16.64 19.98
CA ARG A 7 10.25 15.57 19.50
C ARG A 7 9.47 14.44 18.83
N ALA A 8 8.32 14.05 19.39
CA ALA A 8 7.42 13.08 18.78
C ALA A 8 6.88 13.56 17.42
N ARG A 9 6.50 14.84 17.32
CA ARG A 9 6.04 15.47 16.05
C ARG A 9 7.13 15.52 14.98
N HIS A 10 8.36 15.93 15.33
CA HIS A 10 9.47 15.97 14.37
C HIS A 10 9.87 14.56 13.88
N MET A 11 9.85 13.55 14.76
CA MET A 11 10.07 12.16 14.35
C MET A 11 8.96 11.64 13.44
N ASN A 12 7.71 12.08 13.64
CA ASN A 12 6.59 11.70 12.78
C ASN A 12 6.73 12.31 11.36
N ALA A 13 7.14 13.58 11.25
CA ALA A 13 7.33 14.24 9.95
C ALA A 13 8.46 13.62 9.10
N SER A 14 9.62 13.32 9.70
CA SER A 14 10.74 12.69 8.98
C SER A 14 10.40 11.27 8.55
N ARG A 15 9.73 10.50 9.41
CA ARG A 15 9.23 9.16 9.09
C ARG A 15 8.21 9.22 7.95
N ARG A 16 7.26 10.14 8.00
CA ARG A 16 6.28 10.36 6.93
C ARG A 16 6.97 10.62 5.59
N ALA A 17 7.92 11.55 5.56
CA ALA A 17 8.68 11.86 4.34
C ALA A 17 9.44 10.63 3.79
N CYS A 18 10.06 9.84 4.67
CA CYS A 18 10.76 8.59 4.29
C CYS A 18 9.80 7.55 3.70
N LEU A 19 8.62 7.34 4.30
CA LEU A 19 7.63 6.39 3.77
C LEU A 19 7.03 6.86 2.44
N VAL A 20 6.78 8.16 2.26
CA VAL A 20 6.34 8.72 0.97
C VAL A 20 7.43 8.55 -0.09
N ALA A 21 8.70 8.80 0.25
CA ALA A 21 9.81 8.56 -0.67
C ALA A 21 9.95 7.08 -1.03
N ARG A 22 9.76 6.16 -0.06
CA ARG A 22 9.76 4.72 -0.31
C ARG A 22 8.63 4.32 -1.26
N PHE A 23 7.41 4.83 -1.07
CA PHE A 23 6.31 4.60 -2.01
C PHE A 23 6.66 5.03 -3.44
N GLY A 24 7.27 6.21 -3.59
CA GLY A 24 7.76 6.71 -4.88
C GLY A 24 8.87 5.83 -5.48
N PHE A 25 9.78 5.31 -4.65
CA PHE A 25 10.83 4.40 -5.11
C PHE A 25 10.27 3.07 -5.62
N ILE A 26 9.32 2.46 -4.88
CA ILE A 26 8.66 1.22 -5.32
C ILE A 26 7.98 1.44 -6.66
N TYR A 27 7.28 2.57 -6.84
CA TYR A 27 6.67 2.93 -8.12
C TYR A 27 7.70 3.10 -9.26
N ALA A 28 8.84 3.72 -8.98
CA ALA A 28 9.84 4.09 -9.99
C ALA A 28 10.80 2.95 -10.36
N GLN A 29 10.95 1.93 -9.51
CA GLN A 29 11.92 0.85 -9.71
C GLN A 29 11.27 -0.53 -9.58
N GLU A 30 10.84 -0.92 -8.38
CA GLU A 30 10.39 -2.29 -8.08
C GLU A 30 9.16 -2.69 -8.90
N ARG A 31 8.29 -1.72 -9.19
CA ARG A 31 7.15 -1.89 -10.09
C ARG A 31 7.59 -2.28 -11.51
N PHE A 32 8.63 -1.63 -12.04
CA PHE A 32 9.15 -1.95 -13.38
C PHE A 32 9.89 -3.29 -13.39
N ASP A 33 10.60 -3.64 -12.32
CA ASP A 33 11.26 -4.94 -12.18
C ASP A 33 10.21 -6.08 -12.18
N ALA A 34 9.14 -5.91 -11.41
CA ALA A 34 8.00 -6.84 -11.40
C ALA A 34 7.28 -6.89 -12.76
N GLN A 35 7.10 -5.73 -13.43
CA GLN A 35 6.53 -5.67 -14.78
C GLN A 35 7.41 -6.42 -15.79
N ALA A 36 8.73 -6.26 -15.73
CA ALA A 36 9.67 -6.96 -16.61
C ALA A 36 9.61 -8.48 -16.40
N LEU A 37 9.49 -8.93 -15.15
CA LEU A 37 9.30 -10.34 -14.81
C LEU A 37 7.98 -10.89 -15.37
N LEU A 38 6.86 -10.21 -15.15
CA LEU A 38 5.56 -10.64 -15.67
C LEU A 38 5.53 -10.68 -17.20
N ARG A 39 6.26 -9.77 -17.87
CA ARG A 39 6.38 -9.75 -19.33
C ARG A 39 7.10 -10.95 -19.93
N THR A 40 7.82 -11.73 -19.12
CA THR A 40 8.36 -13.02 -19.56
C THR A 40 7.28 -14.08 -19.75
N TYR A 41 6.10 -13.87 -19.16
CA TYR A 41 4.97 -14.80 -19.16
C TYR A 41 3.75 -14.31 -19.93
N SER A 42 3.56 -12.98 -20.05
CA SER A 42 2.45 -12.38 -20.80
C SER A 42 2.93 -11.23 -21.67
N THR A 43 2.48 -11.19 -22.92
CA THR A 43 2.75 -10.09 -23.86
C THR A 43 1.74 -8.95 -23.74
N ASP A 44 0.60 -9.18 -23.07
CA ASP A 44 -0.43 -8.16 -22.87
C ASP A 44 -0.07 -7.23 -21.71
N MET A 45 0.34 -6.01 -22.07
CA MET A 45 0.70 -4.97 -21.12
C MET A 45 -0.43 -4.56 -20.20
N GLU A 46 -1.66 -4.61 -20.70
CA GLU A 46 -2.84 -4.24 -19.94
C GLU A 46 -3.05 -5.19 -18.76
N THR A 47 -3.03 -6.49 -19.05
CA THR A 47 -3.09 -7.55 -18.02
C THR A 47 -1.93 -7.42 -17.03
N VAL A 48 -0.70 -7.20 -17.50
CA VAL A 48 0.47 -7.03 -16.62
C VAL A 48 0.28 -5.85 -15.67
N GLN A 49 -0.16 -4.69 -16.16
CA GLN A 49 -0.37 -3.50 -15.33
C GLN A 49 -1.52 -3.69 -14.33
N ARG A 50 -2.61 -4.37 -14.74
CA ARG A 50 -3.69 -4.72 -13.80
C ARG A 50 -3.24 -5.64 -12.67
N ILE A 51 -2.37 -6.60 -12.96
CA ILE A 51 -1.79 -7.50 -11.95
C ILE A 51 -0.95 -6.71 -10.94
N ILE A 52 -0.09 -5.81 -11.43
CA ILE A 52 0.74 -4.95 -10.58
C ILE A 52 -0.13 -4.04 -9.71
N TYR A 53 -1.17 -3.43 -10.28
CA TYR A 53 -2.11 -2.61 -9.52
C TYR A 53 -2.85 -3.43 -8.47
N ALA A 54 -3.33 -4.63 -8.81
CA ALA A 54 -3.99 -5.53 -7.87
C ALA A 54 -3.06 -5.94 -6.73
N ALA A 55 -1.79 -6.30 -7.03
CA ALA A 55 -0.80 -6.60 -6.00
C ALA A 55 -0.61 -5.41 -5.04
N ALA A 56 -0.54 -4.18 -5.56
CA ALA A 56 -0.46 -2.98 -4.73
C ALA A 56 -1.69 -2.79 -3.83
N VAL A 57 -2.90 -2.93 -4.38
CA VAL A 57 -4.14 -2.79 -3.62
C VAL A 57 -4.26 -3.85 -2.53
N GLU A 58 -4.04 -5.11 -2.87
CA GLU A 58 -4.14 -6.23 -1.94
C GLU A 58 -3.05 -6.16 -0.86
N SER A 59 -1.81 -5.77 -1.20
CA SER A 59 -0.74 -5.56 -0.22
C SER A 59 -1.06 -4.46 0.78
N PHE A 60 -1.62 -3.34 0.33
CA PHE A 60 -2.03 -2.27 1.22
C PHE A 60 -3.19 -2.69 2.14
N TYR A 61 -4.15 -3.44 1.60
CA TYR A 61 -5.22 -4.02 2.40
C TYR A 61 -4.67 -4.98 3.46
N ALA A 62 -3.84 -5.94 3.08
CA ALA A 62 -3.26 -6.95 3.98
C ALA A 62 -2.38 -6.31 5.06
N GLY A 63 -1.50 -5.36 4.70
CA GLY A 63 -0.66 -4.63 5.65
C GLY A 63 -1.48 -3.81 6.65
N LYS A 64 -2.55 -3.15 6.19
CA LYS A 64 -3.49 -2.42 7.06
C LYS A 64 -4.21 -3.35 8.03
N MET A 65 -4.73 -4.47 7.54
CA MET A 65 -5.42 -5.46 8.38
C MET A 65 -4.46 -6.08 9.41
N ALA A 66 -3.22 -6.35 9.04
CA ALA A 66 -2.19 -6.84 9.96
C ALA A 66 -1.89 -5.80 11.06
N TYR A 67 -1.75 -4.52 10.72
CA TYR A 67 -1.59 -3.45 11.70
C TYR A 67 -2.79 -3.36 12.65
N TRP A 68 -4.02 -3.42 12.13
CA TRP A 68 -5.23 -3.38 12.98
C TRP A 68 -5.28 -4.56 13.96
N LYS A 69 -5.03 -5.79 13.47
CA LYS A 69 -4.97 -7.00 14.32
C LYS A 69 -3.88 -6.86 15.39
N PHE A 70 -2.72 -6.32 15.04
CA PHE A 70 -1.64 -6.08 16.00
C PHE A 70 -2.01 -5.01 17.03
N LYS A 71 -2.57 -3.89 16.58
CA LYS A 71 -3.02 -2.79 17.45
C LYS A 71 -4.05 -3.27 18.47
N MET A 72 -5.03 -4.08 18.04
CA MET A 72 -6.04 -4.63 18.94
C MET A 72 -5.43 -5.54 20.02
N ARG A 73 -4.54 -6.46 19.63
CA ARG A 73 -3.84 -7.34 20.59
C ARG A 73 -3.00 -6.55 21.61
N VAL A 74 -2.28 -5.53 21.15
CA VAL A 74 -1.47 -4.67 22.03
C VAL A 74 -2.37 -3.87 22.97
N LYS A 75 -3.47 -3.32 22.46
CA LYS A 75 -4.46 -2.58 23.26
C LYS A 75 -5.07 -3.45 24.35
N GLU A 76 -5.48 -4.68 24.03
CA GLU A 76 -5.99 -5.64 25.00
C GLU A 76 -4.95 -5.95 26.08
N ALA A 77 -3.72 -6.29 25.67
CA ALA A 77 -2.63 -6.61 26.61
C ALA A 77 -2.28 -5.44 27.55
N LEU A 78 -2.18 -4.22 27.00
CA LEU A 78 -1.86 -3.03 27.79
C LEU A 78 -3.02 -2.59 28.68
N SER A 79 -4.28 -2.76 28.24
CA SER A 79 -5.46 -2.36 29.04
C SER A 79 -5.51 -3.01 30.43
N LEU A 80 -4.91 -4.19 30.59
CA LEU A 80 -4.85 -4.93 31.85
C LEU A 80 -3.79 -4.40 32.84
N SER A 81 -2.83 -3.63 32.36
CA SER A 81 -1.65 -3.19 33.15
C SER A 81 -1.35 -1.69 33.05
N HIS A 82 -2.13 -0.95 32.27
CA HIS A 82 -1.92 0.48 32.03
C HIS A 82 -2.23 1.30 33.29
N MET A 83 -1.18 1.87 33.88
CA MET A 83 -1.25 2.79 35.02
C MET A 83 -0.51 4.11 34.74
N GLY A 84 -0.11 4.32 33.48
CA GLY A 84 0.68 5.47 33.05
C GLY A 84 -0.14 6.76 32.94
N PRO A 85 0.50 7.93 33.04
CA PRO A 85 -0.16 9.23 32.84
C PRO A 85 -0.59 9.49 31.39
N GLU A 86 -0.03 8.78 30.42
CA GLU A 86 -0.40 8.85 29.01
C GLU A 86 -1.74 8.15 28.71
N SER A 87 -2.35 8.48 27.58
CA SER A 87 -3.53 7.75 27.13
C SER A 87 -3.16 6.32 26.72
N LEU A 88 -4.08 5.37 26.89
CA LEU A 88 -3.87 3.99 26.44
C LEU A 88 -3.57 3.93 24.93
N GLU A 89 -4.19 4.79 24.13
CA GLU A 89 -3.93 4.85 22.68
C GLU A 89 -2.49 5.30 22.37
N ASP A 90 -1.96 6.29 23.10
CA ASP A 90 -0.57 6.72 22.93
C ASP A 90 0.42 5.62 23.35
N ALA A 91 0.16 4.94 24.47
CA ALA A 91 0.97 3.81 24.92
C ALA A 91 0.98 2.64 23.90
N VAL A 92 -0.17 2.35 23.30
CA VAL A 92 -0.31 1.34 22.23
C VAL A 92 0.50 1.74 20.99
N LEU A 93 0.39 2.99 20.56
CA LEU A 93 1.13 3.48 19.39
C LEU A 93 2.63 3.44 19.60
N ASP A 94 3.11 3.88 20.76
CA ASP A 94 4.52 3.84 21.13
C ASP A 94 5.04 2.39 21.16
N TYR A 95 4.27 1.47 21.74
CA TYR A 95 4.62 0.06 21.76
C TYR A 95 4.78 -0.51 20.33
N ILE A 96 3.83 -0.24 19.44
CA ILE A 96 3.86 -0.73 18.05
C ILE A 96 5.06 -0.14 17.29
N VAL A 97 5.35 1.14 17.48
CA VAL A 97 6.49 1.80 16.83
C VAL A 97 7.81 1.18 17.29
N CYS A 98 7.91 0.72 18.54
CA CYS A 98 9.08 0.05 19.09
C CYS A 98 9.22 -1.43 18.69
N HIS A 99 8.13 -2.11 18.33
CA HIS A 99 8.11 -3.56 18.02
C HIS A 99 7.63 -3.84 16.60
N LYS A 100 8.15 -3.09 15.62
CA LYS A 100 7.76 -3.25 14.21
C LYS A 100 8.22 -4.58 13.60
N ASP A 101 9.29 -5.14 14.14
CA ASP A 101 9.84 -6.45 13.82
C ASP A 101 8.90 -7.61 14.17
N ALA A 102 7.89 -7.37 15.04
CA ALA A 102 6.83 -8.34 15.32
C ALA A 102 5.83 -8.50 14.15
N TYR A 103 5.94 -7.70 13.09
CA TYR A 103 5.08 -7.85 11.92
C TYR A 103 5.50 -9.07 11.08
N ASP A 104 4.64 -10.08 11.06
CA ASP A 104 4.76 -11.24 10.17
C ASP A 104 4.32 -10.88 8.74
N VAL A 105 5.27 -10.36 7.96
CA VAL A 105 5.03 -10.01 6.55
C VAL A 105 4.75 -11.25 5.69
N HIS A 106 5.28 -12.43 6.03
CA HIS A 106 5.08 -13.63 5.24
C HIS A 106 3.61 -14.09 5.26
N ALA A 107 2.94 -13.97 6.41
CA ALA A 107 1.50 -14.21 6.50
C ALA A 107 0.71 -13.27 5.58
N SER A 108 1.06 -11.98 5.53
CA SER A 108 0.42 -11.01 4.62
C SER A 108 0.71 -11.30 3.15
N VAL A 109 1.95 -11.67 2.78
CA VAL A 109 2.27 -12.06 1.40
C VAL A 109 1.41 -13.23 0.94
N LYS A 110 1.25 -14.25 1.79
CA LYS A 110 0.39 -15.41 1.49
C LYS A 110 -1.07 -14.99 1.28
N GLU A 111 -1.59 -14.11 2.14
CA GLU A 111 -2.95 -13.57 2.02
C GLU A 111 -3.14 -12.84 0.68
N VAL A 112 -2.18 -11.97 0.31
CA VAL A 112 -2.20 -11.25 -0.97
C VAL A 112 -2.22 -12.20 -2.17
N ILE A 113 -1.32 -13.20 -2.20
CA ILE A 113 -1.27 -14.17 -3.30
C ILE A 113 -2.59 -14.94 -3.40
N CYS A 114 -3.18 -15.34 -2.27
CA CYS A 114 -4.50 -15.98 -2.26
C CYS A 114 -5.59 -15.06 -2.82
N SER A 115 -5.65 -13.79 -2.42
CA SER A 115 -6.61 -12.81 -2.94
C SER A 115 -6.45 -12.58 -4.43
N MET A 116 -5.21 -12.48 -4.91
CA MET A 116 -4.92 -12.29 -6.33
C MET A 116 -5.36 -13.50 -7.17
N ASN A 117 -5.16 -14.72 -6.69
CA ASN A 117 -5.55 -15.94 -7.41
C ASN A 117 -7.07 -16.10 -7.62
N ILE A 118 -7.90 -15.43 -6.83
CA ILE A 118 -9.37 -15.46 -6.98
C ILE A 118 -9.93 -14.18 -7.62
N ASN A 119 -9.08 -13.23 -8.01
CA ASN A 119 -9.52 -11.94 -8.53
C ASN A 119 -9.93 -12.07 -10.01
N PRO A 120 -11.23 -11.84 -10.35
CA PRO A 120 -11.74 -12.08 -11.71
C PRO A 120 -11.23 -11.07 -12.74
N LYS A 121 -10.62 -9.95 -12.31
CA LYS A 121 -10.09 -8.91 -13.20
C LYS A 121 -8.66 -9.19 -13.67
N ILE A 122 -7.97 -10.12 -13.03
CA ILE A 122 -6.62 -10.51 -13.38
C ILE A 122 -6.62 -12.01 -13.69
N SER A 123 -6.56 -12.35 -14.97
CA SER A 123 -6.33 -13.73 -15.40
C SER A 123 -4.86 -13.89 -15.73
N PHE A 124 -4.20 -14.83 -15.07
CA PHE A 124 -2.85 -15.23 -15.44
C PHE A 124 -2.86 -16.62 -16.07
N PRO A 125 -1.93 -16.93 -16.99
CA PRO A 125 -1.77 -18.28 -17.51
C PRO A 125 -1.63 -19.28 -16.34
N PRO A 126 -2.31 -20.44 -16.37
CA PRO A 126 -2.30 -21.39 -15.27
C PRO A 126 -0.91 -21.93 -14.92
N GLU A 127 0.08 -21.73 -15.80
CA GLU A 127 1.47 -22.14 -15.63
C GLU A 127 2.28 -21.23 -14.70
N VAL A 128 1.75 -20.07 -14.27
CA VAL A 128 2.52 -19.09 -13.49
C VAL A 128 1.79 -18.64 -12.23
N ASP A 129 2.47 -18.82 -11.10
CA ASP A 129 1.99 -18.43 -9.78
C ASP A 129 2.40 -16.98 -9.47
N PHE A 130 1.49 -16.18 -8.92
CA PHE A 130 1.77 -14.82 -8.43
C PHE A 130 2.84 -14.79 -7.33
N ILE A 131 3.29 -15.92 -6.80
CA ILE A 131 4.48 -16.04 -5.95
C ILE A 131 5.71 -15.34 -6.55
N VAL A 132 5.82 -15.24 -7.88
CA VAL A 132 6.91 -14.48 -8.54
C VAL A 132 6.94 -13.00 -8.15
N LEU A 133 5.81 -12.46 -7.70
CA LEU A 133 5.67 -11.07 -7.22
C LEU A 133 5.98 -10.90 -5.73
N THR A 134 6.38 -11.97 -5.03
CA THR A 134 6.72 -11.93 -3.59
C THR A 134 7.61 -10.74 -3.19
N PRO A 135 8.69 -10.39 -3.92
CA PRO A 135 9.52 -9.26 -3.54
C PRO A 135 8.74 -7.94 -3.51
N LEU A 136 7.96 -7.66 -4.55
CA LEU A 136 7.13 -6.45 -4.63
C LEU A 136 6.04 -6.45 -3.55
N ILE A 137 5.34 -7.58 -3.38
CA ILE A 137 4.26 -7.74 -2.40
C ILE A 137 4.78 -7.53 -0.98
N GLN A 138 5.95 -8.07 -0.66
CA GLN A 138 6.59 -7.95 0.65
C GLN A 138 6.91 -6.47 0.96
N GLU A 139 7.51 -5.76 0.02
CA GLU A 139 7.86 -4.34 0.19
C GLU A 139 6.62 -3.47 0.39
N LEU A 140 5.55 -3.72 -0.38
CA LEU A 140 4.28 -3.01 -0.26
C LEU A 140 3.56 -3.32 1.07
N CYS A 141 3.56 -4.57 1.52
CA CYS A 141 2.99 -4.97 2.81
C CYS A 141 3.72 -4.29 3.98
N CYS A 142 5.06 -4.31 3.98
CA CYS A 142 5.89 -3.62 4.97
C CYS A 142 5.65 -2.11 4.97
N LEU A 143 5.56 -1.51 3.78
CA LEU A 143 5.28 -0.09 3.61
C LEU A 143 3.90 0.29 4.15
N ALA A 144 2.87 -0.45 3.75
CA ALA A 144 1.49 -0.22 4.17
C ALA A 144 1.33 -0.35 5.69
N PHE A 145 1.88 -1.41 6.30
CA PHE A 145 1.90 -1.56 7.75
C PHE A 145 2.57 -0.37 8.43
N SER A 146 3.73 0.06 7.93
CA SER A 146 4.48 1.19 8.48
C SER A 146 3.72 2.51 8.34
N MET A 147 3.02 2.72 7.23
CA MET A 147 2.21 3.90 6.97
C MET A 147 1.02 4.04 7.94
N GLN A 148 0.46 2.93 8.41
CA GLN A 148 -0.59 2.96 9.43
C GLN A 148 -0.10 3.37 10.83
N THR A 149 1.22 3.37 11.07
CA THR A 149 1.81 3.83 12.33
C THR A 149 2.02 5.35 12.39
N LEU A 150 1.66 6.08 11.33
CA LEU A 150 1.70 7.54 11.28
C LEU A 150 0.41 8.13 11.87
N VAL A 151 0.49 9.39 12.29
CA VAL A 151 -0.67 10.18 12.72
C VAL A 151 -0.66 11.51 11.97
N PRO A 152 -1.57 11.76 11.01
CA PRO A 152 -2.55 10.82 10.46
C PRO A 152 -1.90 9.65 9.67
N PRO A 153 -2.61 8.52 9.48
CA PRO A 153 -2.10 7.41 8.69
C PRO A 153 -2.10 7.73 7.19
N LEU A 154 -1.18 7.11 6.45
CA LEU A 154 -1.19 7.12 4.99
C LEU A 154 -1.83 5.83 4.47
N ASP A 155 -2.63 5.95 3.41
CA ASP A 155 -3.23 4.81 2.72
C ASP A 155 -3.26 5.10 1.21
N ILE A 156 -3.73 4.13 0.42
CA ILE A 156 -3.95 4.30 -1.00
C ILE A 156 -5.41 4.58 -1.34
N ALA A 157 -5.63 5.29 -2.43
CA ALA A 157 -6.96 5.44 -2.99
C ALA A 157 -7.29 4.26 -3.91
N PHE A 158 -8.35 3.53 -3.57
CA PHE A 158 -8.94 2.53 -4.44
C PHE A 158 -9.53 3.19 -5.69
N GLY A 159 -9.24 2.60 -6.83
CA GLY A 159 -9.72 2.97 -8.16
C GLY A 159 -10.70 1.94 -8.70
N ILE A 160 -11.70 2.41 -9.45
CA ILE A 160 -12.71 1.58 -10.09
C ILE A 160 -12.58 1.79 -11.60
N ASP A 161 -12.46 0.71 -12.37
CA ASP A 161 -12.46 0.80 -13.84
C ASP A 161 -13.75 1.47 -14.32
N GLY A 162 -13.63 2.37 -15.29
CA GLY A 162 -14.72 3.19 -15.79
C GLY A 162 -15.01 4.44 -14.94
N GLU A 163 -14.24 4.74 -13.89
CA GLU A 163 -14.39 6.01 -13.18
C GLU A 163 -14.01 7.21 -14.07
N LEU A 164 -14.59 8.38 -13.79
CA LEU A 164 -14.20 9.62 -14.44
C LEU A 164 -12.76 9.96 -14.10
N PHE A 165 -11.97 10.29 -15.12
CA PHE A 165 -10.59 10.72 -14.93
C PHE A 165 -10.54 11.97 -14.04
N ASN A 166 -9.74 11.91 -12.98
CA ASN A 166 -9.48 13.01 -12.07
C ASN A 166 -8.00 13.38 -12.08
N GLU A 167 -7.68 14.52 -12.69
CA GLU A 167 -6.31 15.01 -12.83
C GLU A 167 -5.63 15.30 -11.47
N LYS A 168 -6.39 15.61 -10.42
CA LYS A 168 -5.82 15.79 -9.07
C LYS A 168 -5.38 14.46 -8.45
N LYS A 169 -5.97 13.34 -8.87
CA LYS A 169 -5.75 12.00 -8.31
C LYS A 169 -4.74 11.19 -9.13
N TYR A 170 -4.73 11.38 -10.45
CA TYR A 170 -3.99 10.51 -11.36
C TYR A 170 -3.23 11.28 -12.45
N TYR A 171 -2.07 10.75 -12.82
CA TYR A 171 -1.44 10.99 -14.12
C TYR A 171 -2.02 10.02 -15.16
N ARG A 172 -2.07 10.45 -16.42
CA ARG A 172 -2.32 9.54 -17.55
C ARG A 172 -1.01 8.91 -18.00
N SER A 173 -1.00 7.60 -18.16
CA SER A 173 0.11 6.90 -18.81
C SER A 173 0.25 7.35 -20.26
N SER A 174 1.43 7.17 -20.83
CA SER A 174 1.76 7.61 -22.19
C SER A 174 0.94 6.93 -23.29
N ASP A 175 0.40 5.74 -23.04
CA ASP A 175 -0.45 4.96 -23.93
C ASP A 175 -1.96 5.30 -23.83
N SER A 176 -2.30 6.31 -23.04
CA SER A 176 -3.68 6.78 -22.87
C SER A 176 -4.22 7.55 -24.09
N ASP A 177 -5.51 7.42 -24.36
CA ASP A 177 -6.25 8.42 -25.13
C ASP A 177 -6.55 9.62 -24.24
N PHE A 178 -5.81 10.72 -24.42
CA PHE A 178 -5.96 11.97 -23.66
C PHE A 178 -7.30 12.68 -23.86
N THR A 179 -8.07 12.29 -24.88
CA THR A 179 -9.42 12.81 -25.12
C THR A 179 -10.51 12.01 -24.42
N ALA A 180 -10.19 10.80 -23.93
CA ALA A 180 -11.15 9.96 -23.21
C ALA A 180 -11.46 10.50 -21.81
N ALA A 181 -12.73 10.45 -21.40
CA ALA A 181 -13.16 10.92 -20.09
C ALA A 181 -13.02 9.85 -18.99
N PHE A 182 -12.97 8.57 -19.37
CA PHE A 182 -13.03 7.45 -18.45
C PHE A 182 -11.70 6.73 -18.32
N VAL A 183 -11.43 6.25 -17.10
CA VAL A 183 -10.31 5.37 -16.79
C VAL A 183 -10.64 3.97 -17.31
N ALA A 184 -9.79 3.44 -18.19
CA ALA A 184 -9.90 2.06 -18.66
C ALA A 184 -9.37 1.07 -17.60
N TYR A 185 -8.27 1.42 -16.93
CA TYR A 185 -7.71 0.69 -15.80
C TYR A 185 -6.64 1.51 -15.07
N HIS A 186 -6.33 1.09 -13.85
CA HIS A 186 -5.30 1.68 -13.01
C HIS A 186 -3.97 0.95 -13.15
N VAL A 187 -2.89 1.71 -13.19
CA VAL A 187 -1.51 1.21 -13.24
C VAL A 187 -0.86 1.29 -11.86
N TRP A 188 -1.13 2.38 -11.13
CA TRP A 188 -0.61 2.59 -9.77
C TRP A 188 -1.60 3.38 -8.92
N PRO A 189 -1.82 2.99 -7.65
CA PRO A 189 -2.74 3.73 -6.80
C PRO A 189 -2.19 5.11 -6.39
N ALA A 190 -3.08 6.05 -6.13
CA ALA A 190 -2.71 7.34 -5.53
C ALA A 190 -2.49 7.17 -4.03
N LEU A 191 -1.49 7.86 -3.46
CA LEU A 191 -1.28 7.90 -2.01
C LEU A 191 -2.11 9.03 -1.40
N VAL A 192 -2.83 8.73 -0.33
CA VAL A 192 -3.74 9.65 0.34
C VAL A 192 -3.45 9.76 1.84
N GLU A 193 -3.74 10.95 2.37
CA GLU A 193 -3.72 11.28 3.80
C GLU A 193 -5.02 12.01 4.11
N ASP A 194 -5.84 11.49 5.03
CA ASP A 194 -7.15 12.06 5.39
C ASP A 194 -8.04 12.43 4.18
N GLY A 195 -8.02 11.59 3.15
CA GLY A 195 -8.78 11.79 1.90
C GLY A 195 -8.17 12.78 0.91
N VAL A 196 -7.03 13.39 1.24
CA VAL A 196 -6.28 14.29 0.35
C VAL A 196 -5.20 13.50 -0.38
N VAL A 197 -5.13 13.65 -1.71
CA VAL A 197 -4.07 13.05 -2.53
C VAL A 197 -2.76 13.77 -2.29
N ILE A 198 -1.75 13.04 -1.82
CA ILE A 198 -0.40 13.56 -1.59
C ILE A 198 0.61 13.10 -2.65
N VAL A 199 0.36 11.94 -3.27
CA VAL A 199 1.09 11.45 -4.45
C VAL A 199 0.06 10.94 -5.44
N LYS A 200 0.07 11.46 -6.66
CA LYS A 200 -0.85 11.01 -7.71
C LYS A 200 -0.53 9.56 -8.10
N GLY A 201 -1.58 8.80 -8.38
CA GLY A 201 -1.46 7.49 -9.01
C GLY A 201 -1.29 7.62 -10.52
N GLU A 202 -1.40 6.49 -11.20
CA GLU A 202 -1.28 6.40 -12.66
C GLU A 202 -2.42 5.56 -13.23
N VAL A 203 -3.01 6.03 -14.33
CA VAL A 203 -4.14 5.37 -15.01
C VAL A 203 -3.97 5.41 -16.52
N VAL A 204 -4.61 4.46 -17.18
CA VAL A 204 -4.81 4.46 -18.63
C VAL A 204 -6.25 4.82 -18.93
N THR A 205 -6.46 5.71 -19.90
CA THR A 205 -7.80 6.13 -20.35
C THR A 205 -8.04 5.71 -21.79
N ARG A 206 -9.23 5.22 -22.12
CA ARG A 206 -9.63 4.81 -23.48
C ARG A 206 -11.09 5.19 -23.75
N ARG A 207 -11.44 5.32 -25.03
CA ARG A 207 -12.82 5.55 -25.49
C ARG A 207 -13.67 4.30 -25.42
#